data_AF-A0A526UZZ0-F1
#
_entry.id   AF-A0A526UZZ0-F1
#
_cell.length_a   1.000
_cell.length_b   1.000
_cell.length_c   1.000
_cell.angle_alpha   90.00
_cell.angle_beta   90.00
_cell.angle_gamma   90.00
#
_symmetry.space_group_name_H-M   'P 1'
#
loop_
_entity.id
_entity.type
_entity.pdbx_description
1 polymer ?
#
loop_
_entity_poly.entity_id
_entity_poly.type
_entity_poly.pdbx_seq_one_letter_code
_entity_poly.pdbx_strand_id
1 'polypeptide(L)'
;MSRVVPDRIKVLWFLPTHGDSRYLGTAEGGRSVDLPYLTQVAKAADTLGYYGVLLPTGRSCEDSWVIASALVPMTERLRFLVAVRPGLQSPTLTARMTATLDRISNGRLLINVVTGGDPLENKGDGIFLSHAERYEVTQEFLRIYKRVLSGETVEHEGKHFRIEDGRL
;
A
#
# COMPACT_ATOMS: atom_id res chain seq x y z
N MET A 1 14.44 14.67 -25.72
CA MET A 1 14.92 14.31 -24.38
C MET A 1 15.31 12.84 -24.39
N SER A 2 16.60 12.53 -24.27
CA SER A 2 17.07 11.14 -24.14
C SER A 2 16.55 10.58 -22.82
N ARG A 3 15.72 9.52 -22.86
CA ARG A 3 15.36 8.77 -21.66
C ARG A 3 16.62 8.04 -21.19
N VAL A 4 17.18 8.48 -20.07
CA VAL A 4 18.24 7.74 -19.37
C VAL A 4 17.67 6.38 -19.02
N VAL A 5 18.14 5.33 -19.69
CA VAL A 5 17.83 3.95 -19.33
C VAL A 5 18.56 3.68 -18.01
N PRO A 6 17.87 3.31 -16.92
CA PRO A 6 18.53 3.07 -15.66
C PRO A 6 19.49 1.88 -15.76
N ASP A 7 20.67 2.01 -15.14
CA ASP A 7 21.74 1.00 -15.21
C ASP A 7 21.34 -0.38 -14.63
N ARG A 8 20.28 -0.44 -13.81
CA ARG A 8 19.71 -1.68 -13.26
C ARG A 8 18.19 -1.64 -13.18
N ILE A 9 17.57 -2.77 -13.51
CA ILE A 9 16.14 -3.00 -13.34
C ILE A 9 15.83 -3.17 -11.83
N LYS A 10 14.83 -2.46 -11.33
CA LYS A 10 14.31 -2.64 -9.97
C LYS A 10 13.30 -3.79 -9.97
N VAL A 11 13.73 -4.96 -9.52
CA VAL A 11 12.86 -6.13 -9.41
C VAL A 11 12.18 -6.12 -8.05
N LEU A 12 10.86 -6.21 -8.04
CA LEU A 12 10.08 -6.41 -6.83
C LEU A 12 9.50 -7.82 -6.81
N TRP A 13 9.35 -8.37 -5.61
CA TRP A 13 8.61 -9.61 -5.39
C TRP A 13 7.16 -9.31 -4.97
N PHE A 14 6.30 -10.31 -4.97
CA PHE A 14 4.92 -10.19 -4.49
C PHE A 14 4.75 -10.97 -3.19
N LEU A 15 4.21 -10.32 -2.15
CA LEU A 15 3.99 -10.98 -0.87
C LEU A 15 2.60 -11.65 -0.85
N PRO A 16 2.51 -12.98 -0.65
CA PRO A 16 1.28 -13.73 -0.87
C PRO A 16 0.30 -13.64 0.31
N THR A 17 -0.22 -12.45 0.60
CA THR A 17 -1.12 -12.22 1.75
C THR A 17 -2.57 -12.70 1.55
N HIS A 18 -2.87 -13.34 0.41
CA HIS A 18 -4.19 -13.93 0.09
C HIS A 18 -4.14 -15.45 -0.13
N GLY A 19 -3.04 -16.09 0.27
CA GLY A 19 -2.79 -17.50 0.02
C GLY A 19 -1.60 -17.70 -0.91
N ASP A 20 -0.90 -18.81 -0.71
CA ASP A 20 0.17 -19.28 -1.59
C ASP A 20 -0.06 -20.77 -1.86
N SER A 21 0.27 -21.24 -3.06
CA SER A 21 0.10 -22.64 -3.45
C SER A 21 1.06 -23.02 -4.56
N ARG A 22 1.30 -24.32 -4.70
CA ARG A 22 1.95 -24.90 -5.88
C ARG A 22 1.02 -24.94 -7.11
N TYR A 23 -0.29 -24.97 -6.89
CA TYR A 23 -1.29 -25.17 -7.92
C TYR A 23 -2.40 -24.12 -7.84
N LEU A 24 -2.90 -23.68 -8.99
CA LEU A 24 -3.96 -22.67 -9.09
C LEU A 24 -5.34 -23.31 -8.93
N GLY A 25 -6.28 -22.59 -8.31
CA GLY A 25 -7.70 -22.98 -8.24
C GLY A 25 -8.01 -24.20 -7.36
N THR A 26 -7.07 -24.63 -6.53
CA THR A 26 -7.21 -25.78 -5.61
C THR A 26 -6.58 -25.49 -4.26
N ALA A 27 -7.09 -26.14 -3.21
CA ALA A 27 -6.47 -26.14 -1.89
C ALA A 27 -5.29 -27.12 -1.79
N GLU A 28 -5.16 -28.04 -2.75
CA GLU A 28 -4.05 -28.99 -2.79
C GLU A 28 -2.72 -28.26 -2.91
N GLY A 29 -1.80 -28.53 -1.98
CA GLY A 29 -0.51 -27.84 -1.92
C GLY A 29 -0.58 -26.38 -1.47
N GLY A 30 -1.73 -25.94 -0.94
CA GLY A 30 -1.91 -24.62 -0.34
C GLY A 30 -1.09 -24.45 0.94
N ARG A 31 -0.59 -23.24 1.15
CA ARG A 31 0.14 -22.82 2.34
C ARG A 31 -0.69 -21.78 3.09
N SER A 32 -0.81 -21.97 4.40
CA SER A 32 -1.43 -20.97 5.27
C SER A 32 -0.62 -19.68 5.25
N VAL A 33 -1.32 -18.55 5.20
CA VAL A 33 -0.70 -17.24 5.34
C VAL A 33 -0.62 -16.92 6.83
N ASP A 34 0.60 -16.95 7.35
CA ASP A 34 0.90 -16.53 8.71
C ASP A 34 2.17 -15.67 8.75
N LEU A 35 2.38 -14.97 9.86
CA LEU A 35 3.53 -14.08 10.02
C LEU A 35 4.88 -14.82 9.88
N PRO A 36 5.08 -16.03 10.46
CA PRO A 36 6.30 -16.81 10.23
C PRO A 36 6.58 -17.08 8.75
N TYR A 37 5.58 -17.48 7.96
CA TYR A 37 5.73 -17.74 6.54
C TYR A 37 6.06 -16.46 5.76
N LEU A 38 5.32 -15.38 6.00
CA LEU A 38 5.56 -14.09 5.36
C LEU A 38 6.97 -13.54 5.70
N THR A 39 7.46 -13.78 6.92
CA THR A 39 8.81 -13.42 7.34
C THR A 39 9.87 -14.18 6.53
N GLN A 40 9.67 -15.48 6.26
CA GLN A 40 10.59 -16.25 5.43
C GLN A 40 10.68 -15.68 4.01
N VAL A 41 9.53 -15.38 3.39
CA VAL A 41 9.48 -14.80 2.04
C VAL A 41 10.16 -13.43 2.01
N ALA A 42 9.85 -12.56 2.98
CA ALA A 42 10.44 -11.22 3.07
C ALA A 42 11.95 -11.28 3.27
N LYS A 43 12.46 -12.13 4.18
CA LYS A 43 13.91 -12.29 4.40
C LYS A 43 14.63 -12.88 3.19
N ALA A 44 14.00 -13.81 2.47
CA ALA A 44 14.55 -14.33 1.23
C ALA A 44 14.68 -13.23 0.17
N ALA A 45 13.62 -12.44 -0.05
CA ALA A 45 13.65 -11.32 -0.99
C ALA A 45 14.70 -10.27 -0.60
N ASP A 46 14.81 -9.94 0.69
CA ASP A 46 15.81 -8.99 1.23
C ASP A 46 17.24 -9.48 0.99
N THR A 47 17.51 -10.75 1.27
CA THR A 47 18.85 -11.36 1.15
C THR A 47 19.27 -11.53 -0.31
N LEU A 48 18.33 -11.85 -1.20
CA LEU A 48 18.58 -12.02 -2.64
C LEU A 48 18.70 -10.68 -3.39
N GLY A 49 18.50 -9.55 -2.71
CA GLY A 49 18.70 -8.23 -3.29
C GLY A 49 17.53 -7.71 -4.12
N TYR A 50 16.31 -8.19 -3.87
CA TYR A 50 15.12 -7.58 -4.46
C TYR A 50 14.99 -6.12 -3.99
N TYR A 51 14.52 -5.25 -4.88
CA TYR A 51 14.34 -3.83 -4.56
C TYR A 51 13.24 -3.63 -3.50
N GLY A 52 12.22 -4.47 -3.53
CA GLY A 52 11.11 -4.44 -2.58
C GLY A 52 10.08 -5.55 -2.80
N VAL A 53 9.01 -5.50 -2.03
CA VAL A 53 7.84 -6.38 -2.13
C VAL A 53 6.58 -5.55 -2.34
N LEU A 54 5.69 -5.99 -3.24
CA LEU A 54 4.33 -5.51 -3.32
C LEU A 54 3.45 -6.28 -2.33
N LEU A 55 2.73 -5.54 -1.50
CA LEU A 55 1.67 -6.07 -0.64
C LEU A 55 0.33 -5.76 -1.29
N PRO A 56 -0.49 -6.77 -1.63
CA PRO A 56 -1.79 -6.54 -2.23
C PRO A 56 -2.77 -5.97 -1.21
N THR A 57 -3.91 -5.51 -1.72
CA THR A 57 -5.07 -5.08 -0.93
C THR A 57 -6.32 -5.71 -1.53
N GLY A 58 -7.33 -5.90 -0.69
CA GLY A 58 -8.64 -6.41 -1.08
C GLY A 58 -9.21 -7.31 -0.01
N ARG A 59 -10.48 -7.68 -0.13
CA ARG A 59 -11.19 -8.46 0.90
C ARG A 59 -10.56 -9.83 1.19
N SER A 60 -9.87 -10.40 0.21
CA SER A 60 -9.22 -11.71 0.32
C SER A 60 -7.79 -11.66 0.85
N CYS A 61 -7.25 -10.47 1.12
CA CYS A 61 -5.87 -10.28 1.58
C CYS A 61 -5.85 -9.84 3.04
N GLU A 62 -4.81 -10.22 3.78
CA GLU A 62 -4.45 -9.51 5.02
C GLU A 62 -4.07 -8.05 4.73
N ASP A 63 -4.31 -7.15 5.70
CA ASP A 63 -4.08 -5.72 5.52
C ASP A 63 -2.59 -5.38 5.29
N SER A 64 -2.34 -4.65 4.20
CA SER A 64 -0.98 -4.33 3.75
C SER A 64 -0.19 -3.42 4.72
N TRP A 65 -0.85 -2.51 5.43
CA TRP A 65 -0.19 -1.63 6.41
C TRP A 65 0.25 -2.41 7.64
N VAL A 66 -0.62 -3.28 8.14
CA VAL A 66 -0.35 -4.15 9.29
C VAL A 66 0.79 -5.12 8.98
N ILE A 67 0.71 -5.82 7.84
CA ILE A 67 1.75 -6.79 7.46
C ILE A 67 3.10 -6.10 7.22
N ALA A 68 3.14 -4.95 6.52
CA ALA A 68 4.37 -4.21 6.34
C ALA A 68 4.97 -3.78 7.68
N SER A 69 4.15 -3.25 8.60
CA SER A 69 4.61 -2.82 9.93
C SER A 69 5.21 -3.97 10.75
N ALA A 70 4.69 -5.20 10.59
CA ALA A 70 5.23 -6.39 11.25
C ALA A 70 6.54 -6.90 10.63
N LEU A 71 6.74 -6.72 9.31
CA LEU A 71 7.88 -7.26 8.58
C LEU A 71 9.06 -6.28 8.44
N VAL A 72 8.82 -4.97 8.52
CA VAL A 72 9.85 -3.93 8.51
C VAL A 72 11.00 -4.23 9.50
N PRO A 73 10.76 -4.54 10.80
CA PRO A 73 11.85 -4.82 11.74
C PRO A 73 12.56 -6.16 11.47
N MET A 74 12.00 -7.02 10.61
CA MET A 74 12.56 -8.35 10.28
C MET A 74 13.44 -8.33 9.03
N THR A 75 13.62 -7.16 8.40
CA THR A 75 14.37 -6.97 7.15
C THR A 75 15.27 -5.74 7.23
N GLU A 76 16.37 -5.74 6.46
CA GLU A 76 17.38 -4.67 6.49
C GLU A 76 17.23 -3.68 5.34
N ARG A 77 17.05 -4.15 4.10
CA ARG A 77 17.13 -3.34 2.87
C ARG A 77 15.84 -3.33 2.05
N LEU A 78 15.00 -4.34 2.23
CA LEU A 78 13.79 -4.56 1.46
C LEU A 78 12.82 -3.39 1.60
N ARG A 79 12.31 -2.89 0.47
CA ARG A 79 11.26 -1.87 0.46
C ARG A 79 9.87 -2.49 0.44
N PHE A 80 8.90 -1.82 1.06
CA PHE A 80 7.54 -2.30 1.15
C PHE A 80 6.63 -1.39 0.32
N LEU A 81 6.13 -1.90 -0.80
CA LEU A 81 5.15 -1.22 -1.64
C LEU A 81 3.75 -1.54 -1.11
N VAL A 82 3.25 -0.64 -0.26
CA VAL A 82 1.98 -0.77 0.46
C VAL A 82 0.87 -0.08 -0.33
N ALA A 83 -0.31 -0.70 -0.35
CA ALA A 83 -1.46 -0.16 -1.05
C ALA A 83 -2.19 0.89 -0.20
N VAL A 84 -2.51 2.03 -0.80
CA VAL A 84 -3.41 3.06 -0.26
C VAL A 84 -4.73 2.98 -1.01
N ARG A 85 -5.85 2.95 -0.29
CA ARG A 85 -7.20 2.99 -0.87
C ARG A 85 -7.90 4.31 -0.51
N PRO A 86 -7.83 5.35 -1.37
CA PRO A 86 -8.35 6.68 -1.09
C PRO A 86 -9.82 6.75 -0.63
N GLY A 87 -10.67 5.87 -1.15
CA GLY A 87 -12.09 5.84 -0.78
C GLY A 87 -12.38 5.27 0.61
N LEU A 88 -11.41 4.63 1.25
CA LEU A 88 -11.59 3.96 2.54
C LEU A 88 -10.91 4.66 3.71
N GLN A 89 -10.05 5.64 3.44
CA GLN A 89 -9.14 6.20 4.44
C GLN A 89 -9.17 7.72 4.39
N SER A 90 -9.08 8.36 5.56
CA SER A 90 -8.82 9.79 5.62
C SER A 90 -7.42 10.10 5.06
N PRO A 91 -7.24 11.13 4.22
CA PRO A 91 -5.94 11.49 3.66
C PRO A 91 -4.93 11.93 4.72
N THR A 92 -5.37 12.63 5.78
CA THR A 92 -4.48 13.08 6.87
C THR A 92 -4.03 11.90 7.74
N LEU A 93 -4.94 10.95 8.05
CA LEU A 93 -4.60 9.71 8.74
C LEU A 93 -3.60 8.89 7.92
N THR A 94 -3.84 8.75 6.62
CA THR A 94 -2.97 7.98 5.73
C THR A 94 -1.60 8.62 5.58
N ALA A 95 -1.51 9.95 5.54
CA ALA A 95 -0.25 10.69 5.56
C ALA A 95 0.53 10.41 6.84
N ARG A 96 -0.12 10.41 8.01
CA ARG A 96 0.51 10.05 9.29
C ARG A 96 1.00 8.61 9.30
N MET A 97 0.19 7.65 8.86
CA MET A 97 0.60 6.24 8.74
C MET A 97 1.82 6.09 7.80
N THR A 98 1.81 6.78 6.66
CA THR A 98 2.92 6.81 5.71
C THR A 98 4.19 7.33 6.38
N ALA A 99 4.12 8.51 6.99
CA ALA A 99 5.28 9.15 7.59
C ALA A 99 5.82 8.36 8.80
N THR A 100 4.96 7.67 9.54
CA THR A 100 5.37 6.75 10.61
C THR A 100 6.08 5.53 10.04
N LEU A 101 5.45 4.81 9.10
CA LEU A 101 6.00 3.58 8.55
C LEU A 101 7.29 3.84 7.75
N ASP A 102 7.40 4.99 7.08
CA ASP A 102 8.64 5.41 6.41
C ASP A 102 9.77 5.64 7.42
N ARG A 103 9.52 6.34 8.53
CA ARG A 103 10.53 6.58 9.58
C ARG A 103 10.99 5.29 10.25
N ILE A 104 10.06 4.42 10.67
CA ILE A 104 10.44 3.15 11.33
C ILE A 104 11.15 2.20 10.37
N SER A 105 10.87 2.30 9.07
CA SER A 105 11.55 1.51 8.05
C SER A 105 12.85 2.14 7.55
N ASN A 106 13.21 3.34 8.02
CA ASN A 106 14.36 4.11 7.58
C ASN A 106 14.33 4.40 6.06
N GLY A 107 13.22 4.95 5.57
CA GLY A 107 13.06 5.37 4.17
C GLY A 107 12.77 4.23 3.19
N ARG A 108 12.20 3.11 3.67
CA ARG A 108 11.95 1.91 2.86
C ARG A 108 10.48 1.72 2.48
N LEU A 109 9.61 2.67 2.79
CA LEU A 109 8.21 2.62 2.37
C LEU A 109 8.06 3.10 0.92
N LEU A 110 7.22 2.39 0.16
CA LEU A 110 6.74 2.80 -1.15
C LEU A 110 5.21 2.76 -1.13
N ILE A 111 4.56 3.63 -1.88
CA ILE A 111 3.10 3.76 -1.90
C ILE A 111 2.54 3.38 -3.28
N ASN A 112 1.59 2.45 -3.29
CA ASN A 112 0.80 2.05 -4.44
C ASN A 112 -0.64 2.57 -4.27
N VAL A 113 -1.10 3.48 -5.13
CA VAL A 113 -2.45 4.04 -5.01
C VAL A 113 -3.44 3.16 -5.76
N VAL A 114 -4.43 2.62 -5.05
CA VAL A 114 -5.44 1.70 -5.60
C VAL A 114 -6.83 2.30 -5.40
N THR A 115 -7.43 2.79 -6.50
CA THR A 115 -8.75 3.46 -6.48
C THR A 115 -9.93 2.53 -6.15
N GLY A 116 -9.77 1.21 -6.24
CA GLY A 116 -10.81 0.22 -6.00
C GLY A 116 -11.59 -0.12 -7.27
N GLY A 117 -11.21 -1.23 -7.94
CA GLY A 117 -11.77 -1.63 -9.23
C GLY A 117 -13.09 -2.39 -9.14
N ASP A 118 -13.25 -3.24 -8.13
CA ASP A 118 -14.39 -4.16 -7.98
C ASP A 118 -15.58 -3.49 -7.26
N PRO A 119 -16.73 -3.28 -7.92
CA PRO A 119 -17.92 -2.71 -7.31
C PRO A 119 -18.50 -3.55 -6.15
N LEU A 120 -18.37 -4.87 -6.17
CA LEU A 120 -18.91 -5.74 -5.12
C LEU A 120 -18.08 -5.60 -3.83
N GLU A 121 -16.76 -5.64 -3.96
CA GLU A 121 -15.84 -5.36 -2.84
C GLU A 121 -16.07 -3.96 -2.29
N ASN A 122 -16.09 -2.94 -3.16
CA ASN A 122 -16.31 -1.55 -2.76
C ASN A 122 -17.61 -1.38 -1.96
N LYS A 123 -18.72 -1.99 -2.40
CA LYS A 123 -19.99 -1.96 -1.65
C LYS A 123 -19.89 -2.65 -0.29
N GLY A 124 -19.14 -3.75 -0.21
CA GLY A 124 -18.84 -4.44 1.05
C GLY A 124 -18.10 -3.56 2.05
N ASP A 125 -17.24 -2.66 1.55
CA ASP A 125 -16.53 -1.67 2.35
C ASP A 125 -17.32 -0.34 2.52
N GLY A 126 -18.58 -0.28 2.06
CA GLY A 126 -19.45 0.90 2.19
C GLY A 126 -19.28 1.98 1.11
N ILE A 127 -18.55 1.71 0.03
CA ILE A 127 -18.36 2.63 -1.09
C ILE A 127 -19.38 2.33 -2.21
N PHE A 128 -20.26 3.29 -2.48
CA PHE A 128 -21.30 3.20 -3.51
C PHE A 128 -21.05 4.09 -4.75
N LEU A 129 -19.84 4.66 -4.85
CA LEU A 129 -19.47 5.59 -5.90
C LEU A 129 -19.28 4.91 -7.27
N SER A 130 -19.67 5.61 -8.34
CA SER A 130 -19.39 5.22 -9.71
C SER A 130 -17.88 5.16 -10.00
N HIS A 131 -17.51 4.56 -11.14
CA HIS A 131 -16.10 4.51 -11.54
C HIS A 131 -15.46 5.90 -11.60
N ALA A 132 -16.14 6.87 -12.23
CA ALA A 132 -15.63 8.24 -12.35
C ALA A 132 -15.48 8.93 -10.98
N GLU A 133 -16.49 8.83 -10.11
CA GLU A 133 -16.46 9.43 -8.78
C GLU A 133 -15.33 8.87 -7.91
N ARG A 134 -14.98 7.59 -8.03
CA ARG A 134 -13.83 7.03 -7.30
C ARG A 134 -12.49 7.66 -7.72
N TYR A 135 -12.36 8.05 -8.99
CA TYR A 135 -11.19 8.80 -9.45
C TYR A 135 -11.23 10.26 -8.98
N GLU A 136 -12.39 10.90 -8.87
CA GLU A 136 -12.54 12.23 -8.24
C GLU A 136 -12.06 12.20 -6.78
N VAL A 137 -12.53 11.23 -5.99
CA VAL A 137 -12.08 11.00 -4.60
C VAL A 137 -10.57 10.76 -4.57
N THR A 138 -10.04 9.90 -5.44
CA THR A 138 -8.60 9.61 -5.50
C THR A 138 -7.78 10.87 -5.77
N GLN A 139 -8.23 11.71 -6.71
CA GLN A 139 -7.54 12.95 -7.04
C GLN A 139 -7.57 13.93 -5.86
N GLU A 140 -8.71 14.08 -5.19
CA GLU A 140 -8.86 14.95 -4.02
C GLU A 140 -8.03 14.48 -2.83
N PHE A 141 -8.07 13.17 -2.54
CA PHE A 141 -7.24 12.52 -1.54
C PHE A 141 -5.76 12.81 -1.79
N LEU A 142 -5.26 12.60 -3.02
CA LEU A 142 -3.83 12.76 -3.33
C LEU A 142 -3.37 14.21 -3.23
N ARG A 143 -4.25 15.19 -3.50
CA ARG A 143 -3.95 16.61 -3.28
C ARG A 143 -3.67 16.89 -1.80
N ILE A 144 -4.57 16.46 -0.92
CA ILE A 144 -4.44 16.65 0.54
C ILE A 144 -3.24 15.86 1.06
N TYR A 145 -3.17 14.57 0.74
CA TYR A 145 -2.16 13.63 1.20
C TYR A 145 -0.73 14.12 0.91
N LYS A 146 -0.47 14.60 -0.32
CA LYS A 146 0.86 15.12 -0.69
C LYS A 146 1.24 16.38 0.08
N ARG A 147 0.30 17.30 0.31
CA ARG A 147 0.54 18.54 1.06
C ARG A 147 0.81 18.29 2.53
N VAL A 148 0.08 17.36 3.14
CA VAL A 148 0.35 16.95 4.53
C VAL A 148 1.74 16.31 4.63
N LEU A 149 2.11 15.45 3.68
CA LEU A 149 3.44 14.83 3.64
C LEU A 149 4.59 15.80 3.35
N SER A 150 4.36 16.91 2.65
CA SER A 150 5.36 17.98 2.47
C SER A 150 5.53 18.85 3.73
N GLY A 151 4.76 18.60 4.79
CA GLY A 151 4.84 19.33 6.06
C GLY A 151 3.97 20.60 6.11
N GLU A 152 3.04 20.76 5.16
CA GLU A 152 2.08 21.87 5.20
C GLU A 152 0.98 21.62 6.24
N THR A 153 0.47 22.72 6.82
CA THR A 153 -0.87 22.72 7.42
C THR A 153 -1.90 22.93 6.32
N VAL A 154 -2.86 22.00 6.22
CA VAL A 154 -3.84 21.92 5.14
C VAL A 154 -5.22 22.29 5.67
N GLU A 155 -5.74 23.39 5.15
CA GLU A 155 -7.16 23.71 5.07
C GLU A 155 -7.68 23.24 3.70
N HIS A 156 -8.77 22.48 3.68
CA HIS A 156 -9.37 21.99 2.44
C HIS A 156 -10.88 21.78 2.60
N GLU A 157 -11.68 22.37 1.72
CA GLU A 157 -13.11 22.12 1.60
C GLU A 157 -13.42 21.73 0.15
N GLY A 158 -13.72 20.46 -0.07
CA GLY A 158 -14.02 19.91 -1.38
C GLY A 158 -15.24 19.01 -1.38
N LYS A 159 -15.48 18.34 -2.51
CA LYS A 159 -16.68 17.51 -2.71
C LYS A 159 -16.65 16.27 -1.81
N HIS A 160 -15.47 15.69 -1.61
CA HIS A 160 -15.33 14.42 -0.90
C HIS A 160 -14.70 14.55 0.47
N PHE A 161 -13.88 15.58 0.70
CA PHE A 161 -13.19 15.79 1.97
C PHE A 161 -13.35 17.22 2.46
N ARG A 162 -13.48 17.36 3.79
CA ARG A 162 -13.31 18.61 4.50
C ARG A 162 -12.26 18.40 5.60
N ILE A 163 -11.20 19.20 5.57
CA ILE A 163 -10.06 19.13 6.47
C ILE A 163 -9.80 20.53 7.02
N GLU A 164 -9.73 20.62 8.34
CA GLU A 164 -9.37 21.83 9.09
C GLU A 164 -8.14 21.50 9.94
N ASP A 165 -7.14 22.37 9.97
CA ASP A 165 -5.83 22.18 10.64
C ASP A 165 -5.15 20.82 10.32
N GLY A 166 -5.21 20.37 9.06
CA GLY A 166 -4.64 19.08 8.65
C GLY A 166 -3.12 19.11 8.54
N ARG A 167 -2.39 18.48 9.47
CA ARG A 167 -0.92 18.41 9.48
C ARG A 167 -0.40 17.09 10.07
N LEU A 168 0.91 16.84 9.92
CA LEU A 168 1.61 15.69 10.53
C LEU A 168 1.88 15.90 12.02
#